data_AF-A0A0M3JY96-F1
#
_entry.id   AF-A0A0M3JY96-F1
#
_cell.length_a   1.000
_cell.length_b   1.000
_cell.length_c   1.000
_cell.angle_alpha   90.00
_cell.angle_beta   90.00
_cell.angle_gamma   90.00
#
_symmetry.space_group_name_H-M   'P 1'
#
loop_
_entity.id
_entity.type
_entity.pdbx_description
1 polymer ?
#
loop_
_entity_poly.entity_id
_entity_poly.type
_entity_poly.pdbx_seq_one_letter_code
_entity_poly.pdbx_strand_id
1 'polypeptide(L)'
;MSAIGPYAYDHKIGREVLKHGNGTLKYANYHIFTYNQNHSCDHCSLDHRVWIPNIVFQKFVEAASNPSMKAAQAALTSQTPFLEVSVRDMLFKGYKDPFLDKVCAIPFMNFICEAVLDLPDRIAFLGHINNTKSNAFEISTGENDDGESLGQIQTWNDESSVPEAWWSGEFATMLNGSDGSLFKPFIDKSSKLYIFVPDLCRSIHFTFDKEVIYKGINAYRFTVPPKLFDWNEPNNEAFCYNSGKEFFKENEECLPKGLIDISRCRKGEPPIVISLPNFLFADDQVKESVIGLNASSVDHDDIEMILEPACFI
;
A
#
# COMPACT_ATOMS: atom_id res chain seq x y z
N MET A 1 2.92 -20.10 8.95
CA MET A 1 3.86 -19.17 8.29
C MET A 1 5.14 -19.10 9.12
N SER A 2 6.23 -18.64 8.52
CA SER A 2 7.50 -18.36 9.20
C SER A 2 8.06 -17.08 8.60
N ALA A 3 8.58 -16.18 9.42
CA ALA A 3 9.18 -14.93 8.96
C ALA A 3 10.54 -15.21 8.31
N ILE A 4 10.76 -14.69 7.10
CA ILE A 4 12.01 -14.83 6.35
C ILE A 4 12.49 -13.44 5.97
N GLY A 5 13.63 -13.02 6.51
CA GLY A 5 14.19 -11.69 6.26
C GLY A 5 15.24 -11.28 7.30
N PRO A 6 15.69 -10.01 7.24
CA PRO A 6 15.29 -9.00 6.26
C PRO A 6 15.97 -9.19 4.89
N TYR A 7 15.27 -8.82 3.83
CA TYR A 7 15.86 -8.53 2.52
C TYR A 7 15.97 -7.02 2.40
N ALA A 8 17.17 -6.49 2.64
CA ALA A 8 17.42 -5.06 2.66
C ALA A 8 17.70 -4.50 1.26
N TYR A 9 17.22 -3.29 1.01
CA TYR A 9 17.46 -2.54 -0.21
C TYR A 9 17.91 -1.13 0.13
N ASP A 10 18.98 -0.68 -0.52
CA ASP A 10 19.32 0.74 -0.54
C ASP A 10 18.33 1.45 -1.46
N HIS A 11 17.63 2.44 -0.92
CA HIS A 11 16.63 3.22 -1.63
C HIS A 11 17.20 4.61 -1.96
N LYS A 12 17.17 4.97 -3.25
CA LYS A 12 17.50 6.32 -3.72
C LYS A 12 16.30 6.93 -4.40
N ILE A 13 16.04 8.20 -4.10
CA ILE A 13 14.96 8.98 -4.72
C ILE A 13 15.60 10.07 -5.60
N GLY A 14 15.36 10.01 -6.90
CA GLY A 14 15.60 11.14 -7.81
C GLY A 14 14.33 11.96 -7.95
N ARG A 15 14.46 13.29 -8.06
CA ARG A 15 13.32 14.20 -8.23
C ARG A 15 13.50 15.03 -9.49
N GLU A 16 12.54 14.97 -10.40
CA GLU A 16 12.47 15.78 -11.61
C GLU A 16 11.47 16.91 -11.40
N VAL A 17 11.95 18.15 -11.40
CA VAL A 17 11.09 19.33 -11.31
C VAL A 17 10.44 19.58 -12.66
N LEU A 18 9.11 19.57 -12.69
CA LEU A 18 8.30 19.78 -13.89
C LEU A 18 7.86 21.23 -14.04
N LYS A 19 7.58 21.90 -12.91
CA LYS A 19 7.17 23.30 -12.85
C LYS A 19 7.50 23.88 -11.48
N HIS A 20 7.87 25.16 -11.44
CA HIS A 20 8.08 25.91 -10.21
C HIS A 20 7.67 27.37 -10.42
N GLY A 21 6.94 27.93 -9.46
CA GLY A 21 6.54 29.34 -9.43
C GLY A 21 5.12 29.53 -8.89
N ASN A 22 4.77 30.77 -8.56
CA ASN A 22 3.47 31.14 -7.97
C ASN A 22 3.13 30.35 -6.70
N GLY A 23 4.13 30.12 -5.83
CA GLY A 23 3.94 29.40 -4.59
C GLY A 23 3.85 27.89 -4.69
N THR A 24 3.95 27.30 -5.90
CA THR A 24 3.87 25.84 -6.06
C THR A 24 5.12 25.23 -6.69
N LEU A 25 5.37 23.97 -6.34
CA LEU A 25 6.39 23.12 -6.92
C LEU A 25 5.75 21.83 -7.43
N LYS A 26 5.85 21.58 -8.74
CA LYS A 26 5.41 20.33 -9.36
C LYS A 26 6.61 19.47 -9.70
N TYR A 27 6.61 18.21 -9.25
CA TYR A 27 7.70 17.28 -9.50
C TYR A 27 7.21 15.83 -9.63
N ALA A 28 8.03 14.99 -10.25
CA ALA A 28 7.87 13.54 -10.23
C ALA A 28 9.11 12.89 -9.61
N ASN A 29 8.92 11.80 -8.88
CA ASN A 29 10.00 11.04 -8.27
C ASN A 29 10.37 9.83 -9.12
N TYR A 30 11.62 9.39 -8.97
CA TYR A 30 12.14 8.12 -9.48
C TYR A 30 12.71 7.37 -8.29
N HIS A 31 12.14 6.21 -7.97
CA HIS A 31 12.59 5.39 -6.85
C HIS A 31 13.49 4.29 -7.39
N ILE A 32 14.72 4.19 -6.88
CA ILE A 32 15.68 3.16 -7.27
C ILE A 32 15.97 2.31 -6.05
N PHE A 33 15.63 1.03 -6.13
CA PHE A 33 15.88 0.04 -5.08
C PHE A 33 17.02 -0.89 -5.51
N THR A 34 18.12 -0.86 -4.75
CA THR A 34 19.29 -1.72 -5.00
C THR A 34 19.45 -2.70 -3.84
N TYR A 35 19.40 -4.00 -4.12
CA TYR A 35 19.54 -5.02 -3.08
C TYR A 35 20.88 -4.91 -2.36
N ASN A 36 20.84 -4.92 -1.03
CA ASN A 36 22.01 -4.80 -0.16
C ASN A 36 22.16 -6.07 0.70
N GLN A 37 23.05 -6.96 0.27
CA GLN A 37 23.34 -8.21 0.97
C GLN A 37 23.92 -7.97 2.37
N ASN A 38 24.70 -6.91 2.58
CA ASN A 38 25.37 -6.65 3.86
C ASN A 38 24.39 -6.26 4.97
N HIS A 39 23.22 -5.73 4.61
CA HIS A 39 22.14 -5.39 5.54
C HIS A 39 20.99 -6.41 5.50
N SER A 40 21.11 -7.44 4.67
CA SER A 40 20.16 -8.56 4.61
C SER A 40 20.61 -9.69 5.54
N CYS A 41 19.72 -10.62 5.86
CA CYS A 41 20.12 -11.81 6.62
C CYS A 41 21.13 -12.68 5.83
N ASP A 42 21.99 -13.43 6.52
CA ASP A 42 23.08 -14.22 5.91
C ASP A 42 22.60 -15.22 4.84
N HIS A 43 21.36 -15.69 4.95
CA HIS A 43 20.75 -16.65 4.03
C HIS A 43 19.73 -16.02 3.07
N CYS A 44 19.56 -14.70 3.10
CA CYS A 44 18.53 -13.98 2.35
C CYS A 44 18.95 -13.73 0.89
N SER A 45 19.17 -14.78 0.10
CA SER A 45 19.43 -14.65 -1.34
C SER A 45 18.17 -14.26 -2.11
N LEU A 46 18.30 -13.36 -3.11
CA LEU A 46 17.19 -13.00 -3.99
C LEU A 46 16.64 -14.17 -4.82
N ASP A 47 17.42 -15.23 -4.99
CA ASP A 47 17.00 -16.44 -5.72
C ASP A 47 16.37 -17.49 -4.77
N HIS A 48 16.34 -17.21 -3.46
CA HIS A 48 15.57 -18.00 -2.50
C HIS A 48 14.10 -18.03 -2.92
N ARG A 49 13.52 -19.23 -2.92
CA ARG A 49 12.14 -19.48 -3.33
C ARG A 49 11.21 -19.47 -2.13
N VAL A 50 10.08 -18.79 -2.28
CA VAL A 50 9.04 -18.65 -1.26
C VAL A 50 7.68 -19.00 -1.86
N TRP A 51 6.82 -19.58 -1.04
CA TRP A 51 5.43 -19.84 -1.39
C TRP A 51 4.59 -18.60 -1.09
N ILE A 52 3.87 -18.12 -2.10
CA ILE A 52 2.95 -16.98 -1.98
C ILE A 52 1.54 -17.37 -2.42
N PRO A 53 0.50 -16.68 -1.91
CA PRO A 53 -0.84 -16.78 -2.48
C PRO A 53 -0.80 -16.48 -3.98
N ASN A 54 -1.48 -17.30 -4.78
CA ASN A 54 -1.58 -17.11 -6.21
C ASN A 54 -2.65 -16.05 -6.53
N ILE A 55 -2.23 -14.85 -6.92
CA ILE A 55 -3.14 -13.73 -7.26
C ILE A 55 -4.08 -14.11 -8.41
N VAL A 56 -3.59 -14.82 -9.43
CA VAL A 56 -4.42 -15.26 -10.57
C VAL A 56 -5.51 -16.21 -10.09
N PHE A 57 -5.15 -17.19 -9.25
CA PHE A 57 -6.11 -18.11 -8.65
C PHE A 57 -7.21 -17.35 -7.89
N GLN A 58 -6.85 -16.37 -7.06
CA GLN A 58 -7.84 -15.60 -6.27
C GLN A 58 -8.81 -14.85 -7.18
N LYS A 59 -8.35 -14.26 -8.29
CA LYS A 59 -9.24 -13.62 -9.27
C LYS A 59 -10.22 -14.62 -9.92
N PHE A 60 -9.76 -15.84 -10.20
CA PHE A 60 -10.64 -16.88 -10.69
C PHE A 60 -11.64 -17.36 -9.64
N VAL A 61 -11.28 -17.37 -8.35
CA VAL A 61 -12.21 -17.67 -7.25
C VAL A 61 -13.32 -16.63 -7.20
N GLU A 62 -12.97 -15.35 -7.29
CA GLU A 62 -13.94 -14.26 -7.34
C GLU A 62 -14.86 -14.38 -8.56
N ALA A 63 -14.32 -14.61 -9.74
CA ALA A 63 -15.13 -14.79 -10.94
C ALA A 63 -16.05 -16.04 -10.83
N ALA A 64 -15.55 -17.14 -10.26
CA ALA A 64 -16.28 -18.40 -10.11
C ALA A 64 -17.40 -18.31 -9.07
N SER A 65 -17.33 -17.37 -8.12
CA SER A 65 -18.40 -17.10 -7.16
C SER A 65 -19.72 -16.71 -7.85
N ASN A 66 -19.64 -16.13 -9.05
CA ASN A 66 -20.80 -15.90 -9.90
C ASN A 66 -21.22 -17.21 -10.60
N PRO A 67 -22.42 -17.78 -10.33
CA PRO A 67 -22.85 -19.05 -10.90
C PRO A 67 -22.94 -19.07 -12.43
N SER A 68 -23.04 -17.90 -13.08
CA SER A 68 -23.05 -17.79 -14.54
C SER A 68 -21.67 -18.02 -15.18
N MET A 69 -20.59 -17.85 -14.41
CA MET A 69 -19.19 -17.96 -14.87
C MET A 69 -18.67 -19.40 -14.77
N LYS A 70 -19.39 -20.38 -15.36
CA LYS A 70 -19.03 -21.81 -15.32
C LYS A 70 -17.62 -22.12 -15.82
N ALA A 71 -17.15 -21.34 -16.78
CA ALA A 71 -15.82 -21.54 -17.32
C ALA A 71 -14.70 -21.03 -16.37
N ALA A 72 -14.96 -20.04 -15.52
CA ALA A 72 -14.05 -19.69 -14.43
C ALA A 72 -13.98 -20.81 -13.38
N GLN A 73 -15.12 -21.43 -13.04
CA GLN A 73 -15.17 -22.61 -12.16
C GLN A 73 -14.37 -23.79 -12.73
N ALA A 74 -14.48 -24.03 -14.04
CA ALA A 74 -13.68 -25.05 -14.72
C ALA A 74 -12.17 -24.72 -14.67
N ALA A 75 -11.80 -23.45 -14.91
CA ALA A 75 -10.41 -23.01 -14.89
C ALA A 75 -9.74 -23.18 -13.51
N LEU A 76 -10.48 -23.02 -12.41
CA LEU A 76 -9.96 -23.21 -11.05
C LEU A 76 -9.36 -24.61 -10.82
N THR A 77 -9.93 -25.64 -11.43
CA THR A 77 -9.44 -27.03 -11.28
C THR A 77 -8.03 -27.24 -11.82
N SER A 78 -7.56 -26.32 -12.68
CA SER A 78 -6.24 -26.37 -13.30
C SER A 78 -5.20 -25.50 -12.60
N GLN A 79 -5.58 -24.79 -11.52
CA GLN A 79 -4.74 -23.83 -10.82
C GLN A 79 -4.50 -24.24 -9.37
N THR A 80 -3.47 -23.65 -8.75
CA THR A 80 -3.15 -23.87 -7.34
C THR A 80 -3.32 -22.58 -6.54
N PRO A 81 -3.87 -22.64 -5.31
CA PRO A 81 -4.06 -21.47 -4.45
C PRO A 81 -2.76 -20.80 -4.01
N PHE A 82 -1.64 -21.53 -4.07
CA PHE A 82 -0.30 -21.03 -3.81
C PHE A 82 0.63 -21.39 -4.96
N LEU A 83 1.66 -20.57 -5.15
CA LEU A 83 2.74 -20.82 -6.10
C LEU A 83 4.09 -20.45 -5.48
N GLU A 84 5.15 -21.06 -5.99
CA GLU A 84 6.50 -20.84 -5.50
C GLU A 84 7.30 -19.96 -6.47
N VAL A 85 7.79 -18.82 -5.99
CA VAL A 85 8.58 -17.83 -6.77
C VAL A 85 9.85 -17.44 -6.05
N SER A 86 10.83 -16.94 -6.79
CA SER A 86 12.01 -16.30 -6.19
C SER A 86 11.62 -14.98 -5.52
N VAL A 87 12.32 -14.57 -4.46
CA VAL A 87 12.13 -13.26 -3.83
C VAL A 87 12.34 -12.12 -4.83
N ARG A 88 13.30 -12.27 -5.74
CA ARG A 88 13.55 -11.33 -6.85
C ARG A 88 12.31 -11.09 -7.71
N ASP A 89 11.68 -12.18 -8.13
CA ASP A 89 10.51 -12.13 -9.01
C ASP A 89 9.27 -11.70 -8.25
N MET A 90 9.09 -12.11 -6.99
CA MET A 90 7.99 -11.67 -6.13
C MET A 90 7.98 -10.15 -5.93
N LEU A 91 9.13 -9.56 -5.62
CA LEU A 91 9.22 -8.14 -5.24
C LEU A 91 9.26 -7.20 -6.45
N PHE A 92 10.29 -7.29 -7.30
CA PHE A 92 10.58 -6.24 -8.28
C PHE A 92 10.61 -6.72 -9.74
N LYS A 93 11.16 -7.91 -10.02
CA LYS A 93 11.31 -8.40 -11.40
C LYS A 93 9.99 -8.91 -11.99
N GLY A 94 9.05 -9.26 -11.12
CA GLY A 94 7.79 -9.90 -11.45
C GLY A 94 7.96 -11.35 -11.84
N TYR A 95 6.93 -12.17 -11.64
CA TYR A 95 6.84 -13.53 -12.15
C TYR A 95 5.75 -13.63 -13.22
N LYS A 96 5.86 -14.65 -14.09
CA LYS A 96 4.75 -15.06 -14.96
C LYS A 96 3.99 -16.15 -14.25
N ASP A 97 2.66 -16.03 -14.21
CA ASP A 97 1.86 -17.12 -13.69
C ASP A 97 1.92 -18.33 -14.65
N PRO A 98 2.31 -19.52 -14.18
CA PRO A 98 2.53 -20.68 -15.04
C PRO A 98 1.24 -21.28 -15.62
N PHE A 99 0.08 -20.88 -15.11
CA PHE A 99 -1.23 -21.36 -15.53
C PHE A 99 -1.94 -20.35 -16.43
N LEU A 100 -1.69 -19.05 -16.26
CA LEU A 100 -2.22 -17.99 -17.11
C LEU A 100 -1.94 -18.26 -18.60
N ASP A 101 -0.68 -18.48 -18.97
CA ASP A 101 -0.28 -18.76 -20.35
C ASP A 101 -0.97 -20.01 -20.92
N LYS A 102 -1.25 -21.01 -20.06
CA LYS A 102 -1.90 -22.27 -20.47
C LYS A 102 -3.40 -22.09 -20.65
N VAL A 103 -4.08 -21.47 -19.69
CA VAL A 103 -5.54 -21.25 -19.73
C VAL A 103 -5.90 -20.30 -20.86
N CYS A 104 -5.14 -19.23 -21.05
CA CYS A 104 -5.38 -18.25 -22.11
C CYS A 104 -4.96 -18.75 -23.51
N ALA A 105 -4.29 -19.90 -23.62
CA ALA A 105 -4.02 -20.54 -24.90
C ALA A 105 -5.10 -21.54 -25.33
N ILE A 106 -6.06 -21.88 -24.45
CA ILE A 106 -7.16 -22.79 -24.78
C ILE A 106 -8.15 -22.05 -25.70
N PRO A 107 -8.40 -22.54 -26.93
CA PRO A 107 -9.40 -21.95 -27.82
C PRO A 107 -10.75 -21.81 -27.08
N PHE A 108 -11.41 -20.65 -27.23
CA PHE A 108 -12.65 -20.25 -26.54
C PHE A 108 -12.52 -19.78 -25.08
N MET A 109 -11.34 -19.86 -24.44
CA MET A 109 -11.11 -19.32 -23.08
C MET A 109 -10.48 -17.93 -23.05
N ASN A 110 -9.99 -17.43 -24.19
CA ASN A 110 -9.34 -16.11 -24.30
C ASN A 110 -10.22 -14.98 -23.76
N PHE A 111 -11.53 -15.02 -24.03
CA PHE A 111 -12.46 -13.99 -23.57
C PHE A 111 -12.49 -13.91 -22.03
N ILE A 112 -12.27 -15.02 -21.32
CA ILE A 112 -12.25 -15.05 -19.86
C ILE A 112 -10.96 -14.44 -19.35
N CYS A 113 -9.84 -14.70 -20.00
CA CYS A 113 -8.60 -14.01 -19.66
C CYS A 113 -8.73 -12.50 -19.89
N GLU A 114 -9.30 -12.08 -21.01
CA GLU A 114 -9.53 -10.64 -21.29
C GLU A 114 -10.55 -10.01 -20.32
N ALA A 115 -11.62 -10.72 -19.95
CA ALA A 115 -12.67 -10.20 -19.08
C ALA A 115 -12.34 -10.29 -17.58
N VAL A 116 -11.59 -11.30 -17.16
CA VAL A 116 -11.27 -11.58 -15.74
C VAL A 116 -9.87 -11.06 -15.39
N LEU A 117 -8.93 -10.99 -16.33
CA LEU A 117 -7.51 -10.75 -16.06
C LEU A 117 -7.00 -9.53 -16.86
N ASP A 118 -7.35 -8.32 -16.40
CA ASP A 118 -6.55 -7.12 -16.73
C ASP A 118 -5.27 -7.08 -15.87
N LEU A 119 -4.50 -8.19 -15.89
CA LEU A 119 -3.24 -8.31 -15.17
C LEU A 119 -2.06 -7.98 -16.10
N PRO A 120 -0.98 -7.40 -15.57
CA PRO A 120 0.25 -7.23 -16.33
C PRO A 120 0.87 -8.58 -16.70
N ASP A 121 1.64 -8.62 -17.80
CA ASP A 121 2.40 -9.80 -18.24
C ASP A 121 3.29 -10.42 -17.15
N ARG A 122 3.74 -9.59 -16.20
CA ARG A 122 4.48 -10.03 -15.01
C ARG A 122 3.87 -9.40 -13.76
N ILE A 123 3.58 -10.24 -12.78
CA ILE A 123 3.01 -9.84 -11.50
C ILE A 123 4.16 -9.64 -10.50
N ALA A 124 4.25 -8.46 -9.90
CA ALA A 124 5.25 -8.08 -8.90
C ALA A 124 4.57 -7.23 -7.82
N PHE A 125 4.98 -7.36 -6.56
CA PHE A 125 4.39 -6.57 -5.48
C PHE A 125 4.84 -5.11 -5.51
N LEU A 126 6.09 -4.85 -5.91
CA LEU A 126 6.73 -3.54 -5.93
C LEU A 126 7.37 -3.23 -7.29
N GLY A 127 7.00 -3.96 -8.34
CA GLY A 127 7.60 -3.78 -9.68
C GLY A 127 7.28 -2.42 -10.29
N HIS A 128 6.12 -1.83 -9.97
CA HIS A 128 5.67 -0.55 -10.51
C HIS A 128 6.47 0.65 -10.00
N ILE A 129 7.11 0.56 -8.83
CA ILE A 129 7.83 1.69 -8.21
C ILE A 129 9.32 1.73 -8.55
N ASN A 130 9.94 0.62 -8.97
CA ASN A 130 11.39 0.58 -9.16
C ASN A 130 11.80 1.08 -10.56
N ASN A 131 12.63 2.13 -10.58
CA ASN A 131 13.14 2.78 -11.78
C ASN A 131 12.02 3.25 -12.73
N THR A 132 10.88 3.64 -12.16
CA THR A 132 9.72 4.17 -12.88
C THR A 132 9.46 5.60 -12.44
N LYS A 133 9.07 6.47 -13.38
CA LYS A 133 8.61 7.82 -13.07
C LYS A 133 7.29 7.74 -12.32
N SER A 134 7.23 8.30 -11.11
CA SER A 134 5.99 8.39 -10.35
C SER A 134 4.99 9.34 -11.02
N ASN A 135 3.73 9.23 -10.62
CA ASN A 135 2.78 10.32 -10.80
C ASN A 135 3.33 11.62 -10.18
N ALA A 136 3.01 12.75 -10.79
CA ALA A 136 3.51 14.03 -10.37
C ALA A 136 2.76 14.54 -9.14
N PHE A 137 3.47 15.07 -8.17
CA PHE A 137 2.90 15.88 -7.09
C PHE A 137 3.05 17.34 -7.44
N GLU A 138 2.01 18.14 -7.20
CA GLU A 138 2.12 19.59 -7.06
C GLU A 138 1.90 19.93 -5.59
N ILE A 139 2.88 20.56 -4.96
CA ILE A 139 2.84 20.94 -3.55
C ILE A 139 2.96 22.46 -3.40
N SER A 140 2.46 22.99 -2.29
CA SER A 140 2.76 24.36 -1.89
C SER A 140 4.19 24.47 -1.34
N THR A 141 4.86 25.54 -1.72
CA THR A 141 6.19 25.95 -1.22
C THR A 141 6.09 26.71 0.11
N GLY A 142 4.89 27.12 0.53
CA GLY A 142 4.69 27.93 1.73
C GLY A 142 5.18 29.38 1.62
N GLU A 143 5.65 29.83 0.45
CA GLU A 143 6.25 31.17 0.28
C GLU A 143 5.26 32.33 0.52
N ASN A 144 3.96 32.04 0.43
CA ASN A 144 2.89 33.03 0.50
C ASN A 144 2.17 33.08 1.86
N ASP A 145 2.55 32.22 2.82
CA ASP A 145 1.86 32.06 4.09
C ASP A 145 2.79 31.67 5.26
N ASP A 146 4.03 32.17 5.23
CA ASP A 146 5.04 31.94 6.28
C ASP A 146 5.28 30.44 6.58
N GLY A 147 5.12 29.58 5.56
CA GLY A 147 5.38 28.15 5.65
C GLY A 147 4.20 27.31 6.16
N GLU A 148 3.02 27.90 6.42
CA GLU A 148 1.86 27.16 6.93
C GLU A 148 1.38 26.07 5.96
N SER A 149 1.42 26.34 4.65
CA SER A 149 1.07 25.36 3.61
C SER A 149 2.25 24.57 3.07
N LEU A 150 3.46 24.74 3.63
CA LEU A 150 4.65 24.08 3.13
C LEU A 150 4.46 22.55 3.02
N GLY A 151 4.73 22.02 1.83
CA GLY A 151 4.66 20.59 1.55
C GLY A 151 3.23 20.06 1.35
N GLN A 152 2.20 20.88 1.58
CA GLN A 152 0.80 20.47 1.38
C GLN A 152 0.53 20.19 -0.09
N ILE A 153 -0.03 19.02 -0.37
CA ILE A 153 -0.38 18.59 -1.72
C ILE A 153 -1.55 19.45 -2.23
N GLN A 154 -1.38 20.00 -3.42
CA GLN A 154 -2.42 20.70 -4.18
C GLN A 154 -3.06 19.74 -5.18
N THR A 155 -2.23 19.01 -5.93
CA THR A 155 -2.69 17.97 -6.87
C THR A 155 -1.75 16.77 -6.88
N TRP A 156 -2.32 15.62 -7.21
CA TRP A 156 -1.58 14.41 -7.55
C TRP A 156 -2.04 13.95 -8.93
N ASN A 157 -1.09 13.89 -9.87
CA ASN A 157 -1.35 13.64 -11.28
C ASN A 157 -2.39 14.60 -11.89
N ASP A 158 -2.28 15.89 -11.57
CA ASP A 158 -3.19 16.96 -12.01
C ASP A 158 -4.62 16.90 -11.45
N GLU A 159 -4.90 15.95 -10.55
CA GLU A 159 -6.18 15.84 -9.85
C GLU A 159 -6.07 16.33 -8.40
N SER A 160 -7.10 17.01 -7.89
CA SER A 160 -7.16 17.49 -6.50
C SER A 160 -7.71 16.47 -5.51
N SER A 161 -8.17 15.32 -6.00
CA SER A 161 -8.68 14.19 -5.22
C SER A 161 -8.28 12.88 -5.90
N VAL A 162 -8.30 11.78 -5.13
CA VAL A 162 -8.24 10.45 -5.75
C VAL A 162 -9.58 10.12 -6.42
N PRO A 163 -9.60 9.23 -7.43
CA PRO A 163 -10.83 8.85 -8.12
C PRO A 163 -11.94 8.38 -7.16
N GLU A 164 -13.17 8.86 -7.36
CA GLU A 164 -14.36 8.43 -6.60
C GLU A 164 -14.66 6.93 -6.74
N ALA A 165 -14.09 6.28 -7.75
CA ALA A 165 -14.15 4.83 -7.89
C ALA A 165 -13.34 4.07 -6.82
N TRP A 166 -12.41 4.73 -6.12
CA TRP A 166 -11.58 4.09 -5.10
C TRP A 166 -12.27 4.09 -3.74
N TRP A 167 -12.76 5.26 -3.30
CA TRP A 167 -13.39 5.44 -2.00
C TRP A 167 -14.66 6.24 -2.09
N SER A 168 -15.55 6.04 -1.12
CA SER A 168 -16.82 6.75 -1.03
C SER A 168 -16.68 7.99 -0.15
N GLY A 169 -17.39 9.06 -0.45
CA GLY A 169 -17.42 10.26 0.40
C GLY A 169 -16.24 11.21 0.22
N GLU A 170 -16.47 12.48 0.56
CA GLU A 170 -15.53 13.58 0.31
C GLU A 170 -14.21 13.40 1.07
N PHE A 171 -14.26 13.10 2.38
CA PHE A 171 -13.05 12.95 3.19
C PHE A 171 -12.09 11.87 2.65
N ALA A 172 -12.62 10.74 2.17
CA ALA A 172 -11.80 9.63 1.73
C ALA A 172 -11.14 9.84 0.36
N THR A 173 -11.67 10.77 -0.44
CA THR A 173 -11.09 11.13 -1.72
C THR A 173 -10.07 12.27 -1.64
N MET A 174 -9.99 12.97 -0.49
CA MET A 174 -9.06 14.09 -0.30
C MET A 174 -7.57 13.68 -0.25
N LEU A 175 -6.73 14.51 -0.88
CA LEU A 175 -5.26 14.48 -0.78
C LEU A 175 -4.81 15.29 0.45
N ASN A 176 -5.04 14.76 1.65
CA ASN A 176 -4.71 15.45 2.90
C ASN A 176 -3.20 15.41 3.17
N GLY A 177 -2.63 16.56 3.52
CA GLY A 177 -1.26 16.64 4.04
C GLY A 177 -0.18 16.70 2.97
N SER A 178 1.01 16.18 3.30
CA SER A 178 2.17 16.19 2.42
C SER A 178 2.42 14.84 1.74
N ASP A 179 3.49 14.75 0.94
CA ASP A 179 4.00 13.47 0.41
C ASP A 179 4.81 12.68 1.45
N GLY A 180 4.88 13.17 2.69
CA GLY A 180 5.66 12.60 3.79
C GLY A 180 7.15 12.96 3.77
N SER A 181 7.64 13.69 2.76
CA SER A 181 9.04 14.11 2.70
C SER A 181 9.35 15.38 3.50
N LEU A 182 8.32 16.20 3.73
CA LEU A 182 8.42 17.48 4.44
C LEU A 182 7.10 17.79 5.17
N PHE A 183 7.19 18.53 6.27
CA PHE A 183 6.06 19.08 6.99
C PHE A 183 6.32 20.55 7.29
N LYS A 184 5.25 21.29 7.60
CA LYS A 184 5.36 22.69 8.03
C LYS A 184 6.22 22.82 9.30
N PRO A 185 6.90 23.95 9.51
CA PRO A 185 7.65 24.21 10.74
C PRO A 185 6.70 24.38 11.95
N PHE A 186 7.28 24.37 13.15
CA PHE A 186 6.59 24.60 14.42
C PHE A 186 5.44 23.64 14.71
N ILE A 187 5.68 22.35 14.46
CA ILE A 187 4.70 21.28 14.70
C ILE A 187 4.34 21.21 16.19
N ASP A 188 3.05 21.27 16.49
CA ASP A 188 2.54 21.11 17.86
C ASP A 188 2.20 19.64 18.18
N LYS A 189 2.25 19.27 19.46
CA LYS A 189 1.89 17.91 19.93
C LYS A 189 0.43 17.55 19.68
N SER A 190 -0.47 18.52 19.53
CA SER A 190 -1.88 18.31 19.16
C SER A 190 -2.09 18.14 17.66
N SER A 191 -1.05 18.33 16.84
CA SER A 191 -1.15 18.22 15.38
C SER A 191 -1.44 16.79 14.94
N LYS A 192 -2.34 16.65 13.95
CA LYS A 192 -2.46 15.43 13.15
C LYS A 192 -1.66 15.62 11.87
N LEU A 193 -0.64 14.80 11.67
CA LEU A 193 0.23 14.90 10.51
C LEU A 193 -0.28 13.97 9.42
N TYR A 194 -0.98 14.54 8.45
CA TYR A 194 -1.46 13.79 7.29
C TYR A 194 -0.37 13.62 6.24
N ILE A 195 -0.36 12.45 5.61
CA ILE A 195 0.39 12.19 4.38
C ILE A 195 -0.51 11.45 3.39
N PHE A 196 -0.35 11.78 2.10
CA PHE A 196 -0.95 10.98 1.03
C PHE A 196 0.02 9.87 0.62
N VAL A 197 -0.46 8.62 0.65
CA VAL A 197 0.34 7.45 0.28
C VAL A 197 -0.28 6.82 -0.98
N PRO A 198 0.27 7.07 -2.18
CA PRO A 198 -0.28 6.52 -3.42
C PRO A 198 -0.46 5.01 -3.41
N ASP A 199 0.43 4.27 -2.73
CA ASP A 199 0.33 2.81 -2.61
C ASP A 199 -0.76 2.31 -1.65
N LEU A 200 -1.26 3.17 -0.75
CA LEU A 200 -2.48 2.89 0.01
C LEU A 200 -3.72 3.52 -0.64
N CYS A 201 -3.52 4.27 -1.73
CA CYS A 201 -4.55 4.97 -2.46
C CYS A 201 -5.36 5.97 -1.62
N ARG A 202 -4.82 6.38 -0.48
CA ARG A 202 -5.49 7.27 0.47
C ARG A 202 -4.48 8.08 1.27
N SER A 203 -5.02 9.09 1.94
CA SER A 203 -4.31 9.78 2.99
C SER A 203 -4.40 9.00 4.31
N ILE A 204 -3.30 8.97 5.06
CA ILE A 204 -3.23 8.46 6.45
C ILE A 204 -2.71 9.58 7.35
N HIS A 205 -2.79 9.40 8.67
CA HIS A 205 -2.27 10.39 9.60
C HIS A 205 -1.50 9.76 10.75
N PHE A 206 -0.60 10.57 11.30
CA PHE A 206 0.13 10.28 12.52
C PHE A 206 -0.30 11.21 13.65
N THR A 207 -0.21 10.70 14.88
CA THR A 207 -0.49 11.43 16.11
C THR A 207 0.73 11.40 17.02
N PHE A 208 0.91 12.45 17.82
CA PHE A 208 2.01 12.54 18.77
C PHE A 208 1.96 11.37 19.77
N ASP A 209 3.09 10.69 19.94
CA ASP A 209 3.30 9.66 20.96
C ASP A 209 4.06 10.26 22.15
N LYS A 210 5.29 10.74 21.91
CA LYS A 210 6.18 11.24 22.97
C LYS A 210 7.30 12.13 22.45
N GLU A 211 7.93 12.86 23.36
CA GLU A 211 9.22 13.52 23.11
C GLU A 211 10.35 12.49 23.15
N VAL A 212 11.33 12.65 22.26
CA VAL A 212 12.51 11.80 22.17
C VAL A 212 13.75 12.65 21.92
N ILE A 213 14.92 12.13 22.30
CA ILE A 213 16.21 12.69 21.88
C ILE A 213 16.78 11.76 20.81
N TYR A 214 16.83 12.22 19.57
CA TYR A 214 17.38 11.46 18.46
C TYR A 214 18.71 12.07 18.03
N LYS A 215 19.81 11.31 18.19
CA LYS A 215 21.18 11.76 17.87
C LYS A 215 21.54 13.14 18.47
N GLY A 216 21.06 13.42 19.69
CA GLY A 216 21.32 14.67 20.41
C GLY A 216 20.37 15.82 20.08
N ILE A 217 19.36 15.59 19.24
CA ILE A 217 18.35 16.59 18.84
C ILE A 217 17.03 16.26 19.54
N ASN A 218 16.41 17.27 20.17
CA ASN A 218 15.06 17.13 20.72
C ASN A 218 14.06 17.00 19.56
N ALA A 219 13.27 15.93 19.58
CA ALA A 219 12.33 15.61 18.53
C ALA A 219 11.02 15.07 19.11
N TYR A 220 9.99 15.07 18.28
CA TYR A 220 8.71 14.44 18.57
C TYR A 220 8.60 13.14 17.80
N ARG A 221 8.22 12.07 18.50
CA ARG A 221 7.82 10.81 17.90
C ARG A 221 6.33 10.87 17.63
N PHE A 222 5.97 10.64 16.38
CA PHE A 222 4.61 10.48 15.89
C PHE A 222 4.42 9.04 15.42
N THR A 223 3.25 8.45 15.69
CA THR A 223 2.91 7.08 15.26
C THR A 223 1.54 7.04 14.61
N VAL A 224 1.25 5.95 13.88
CA VAL A 224 -0.09 5.74 13.35
C VAL A 224 -1.04 5.37 14.50
N PRO A 225 -2.24 5.96 14.58
CA PRO A 225 -3.15 5.67 15.67
C PRO A 225 -3.73 4.25 15.56
N PRO A 226 -4.00 3.55 16.67
CA PRO A 226 -4.56 2.18 16.67
C PRO A 226 -5.90 2.00 15.95
N LYS A 227 -6.58 3.11 15.64
CA LYS A 227 -7.88 3.14 14.99
C LYS A 227 -7.80 3.62 13.53
N LEU A 228 -6.60 3.73 12.96
CA LEU A 228 -6.40 4.22 11.59
C LEU A 228 -7.20 3.42 10.55
N PHE A 229 -7.28 2.10 10.71
CA PHE A 229 -8.03 1.18 9.85
C PHE A 229 -9.26 0.59 10.57
N ASP A 230 -9.89 1.38 11.43
CA ASP A 230 -11.18 1.03 12.06
C ASP A 230 -12.29 1.79 11.34
N TRP A 231 -13.13 1.08 10.59
CA TRP A 231 -14.21 1.67 9.81
C TRP A 231 -15.36 2.22 10.66
N ASN A 232 -15.40 1.91 11.97
CA ASN A 232 -16.37 2.48 12.91
C ASN A 232 -15.99 3.89 13.40
N GLU A 233 -14.78 4.36 13.08
CA GLU A 233 -14.38 5.72 13.40
C GLU A 233 -14.98 6.74 12.42
N PRO A 234 -15.26 7.98 12.86
CA PRO A 234 -15.80 9.02 11.99
C PRO A 234 -14.94 9.26 10.74
N ASN A 235 -15.58 9.27 9.57
CA ASN A 235 -15.03 9.34 8.22
C ASN A 235 -14.24 8.11 7.76
N ASN A 236 -14.02 7.10 8.61
CA ASN A 236 -13.35 5.88 8.18
C ASN A 236 -14.32 4.90 7.51
N GLU A 237 -15.63 5.02 7.75
CA GLU A 237 -16.69 4.27 7.06
C GLU A 237 -16.62 4.45 5.53
N ALA A 238 -16.11 5.60 5.09
CA ALA A 238 -15.94 5.97 3.69
C ALA A 238 -14.86 5.15 2.95
N PHE A 239 -13.92 4.55 3.69
CA PHE A 239 -12.92 3.61 3.18
C PHE A 239 -13.39 2.16 3.24
N CYS A 240 -14.61 1.93 3.73
CA CYS A 240 -15.22 0.63 3.70
C CYS A 240 -15.87 0.37 2.34
N TYR A 241 -15.60 -0.79 1.76
CA TYR A 241 -16.31 -1.25 0.58
C TYR A 241 -16.75 -2.70 0.75
N ASN A 242 -18.07 -2.93 0.72
CA ASN A 242 -18.60 -4.27 0.65
C ASN A 242 -18.49 -4.78 -0.79
N SER A 243 -17.51 -5.63 -1.05
CA SER A 243 -17.33 -6.30 -2.34
C SER A 243 -18.22 -7.54 -2.51
N GLY A 244 -19.12 -7.79 -1.54
CA GLY A 244 -19.91 -9.03 -1.42
C GLY A 244 -19.08 -10.23 -0.97
N LYS A 245 -17.80 -10.02 -0.62
CA LYS A 245 -16.89 -11.06 -0.15
C LYS A 245 -17.08 -11.25 1.35
N GLU A 246 -17.24 -12.50 1.75
CA GLU A 246 -17.39 -12.91 3.15
C GLU A 246 -16.16 -13.72 3.54
N PHE A 247 -15.33 -13.18 4.45
CA PHE A 247 -14.11 -13.85 4.91
C PHE A 247 -14.21 -14.29 6.37
N PHE A 248 -14.78 -13.42 7.23
CA PHE A 248 -14.80 -13.66 8.68
C PHE A 248 -16.21 -13.86 9.24
N LYS A 249 -17.25 -13.34 8.58
CA LYS A 249 -18.65 -13.48 9.00
C LYS A 249 -19.61 -13.46 7.83
N GLU A 250 -20.80 -14.04 8.02
CA GLU A 250 -21.93 -13.89 7.08
C GLU A 250 -22.39 -12.43 7.03
N ASN A 251 -22.76 -11.94 5.85
CA ASN A 251 -23.17 -10.56 5.58
C ASN A 251 -22.13 -9.54 6.06
N GLU A 252 -20.86 -9.79 5.76
CA GLU A 252 -19.76 -8.90 6.11
C GLU A 252 -19.90 -7.54 5.40
N GLU A 253 -20.30 -6.50 6.14
CA GLU A 253 -20.40 -5.13 5.62
C GLU A 253 -19.02 -4.56 5.28
N CYS A 254 -18.04 -4.86 6.11
CA CYS A 254 -16.66 -4.44 5.98
C CYS A 254 -15.71 -5.48 6.54
N LEU A 255 -14.47 -5.47 6.06
CA LEU A 255 -13.39 -6.23 6.68
C LEU A 255 -13.24 -5.85 8.17
N PRO A 256 -12.77 -6.78 9.01
CA PRO A 256 -12.48 -6.50 10.40
C PRO A 256 -11.52 -5.33 10.58
N LYS A 257 -11.56 -4.70 11.75
CA LYS A 257 -10.66 -3.60 12.08
C LYS A 257 -9.21 -4.01 11.86
N GLY A 258 -8.39 -3.06 11.39
CA GLY A 258 -6.96 -3.23 11.15
C GLY A 258 -6.63 -3.70 9.74
N LEU A 259 -7.66 -3.96 8.92
CA LEU A 259 -7.54 -4.32 7.52
C LEU A 259 -8.11 -3.21 6.62
N ILE A 260 -7.50 -3.03 5.46
CA ILE A 260 -8.02 -2.17 4.39
C ILE A 260 -7.91 -2.87 3.05
N ASP A 261 -9.01 -2.95 2.31
CA ASP A 261 -9.04 -3.50 0.95
C ASP A 261 -8.68 -2.39 -0.05
N ILE A 262 -7.54 -2.55 -0.73
CA ILE A 262 -7.06 -1.60 -1.75
C ILE A 262 -7.24 -2.13 -3.17
N SER A 263 -8.00 -3.22 -3.37
CA SER A 263 -8.13 -3.89 -4.66
C SER A 263 -8.57 -2.91 -5.75
N ARG A 264 -9.58 -2.07 -5.50
CA ARG A 264 -10.19 -1.17 -6.49
C ARG A 264 -9.28 -0.07 -7.04
N CYS A 265 -8.23 0.29 -6.30
CA CYS A 265 -7.28 1.30 -6.76
C CYS A 265 -6.05 0.70 -7.45
N ARG A 266 -5.95 -0.63 -7.49
CA ARG A 266 -4.91 -1.34 -8.22
C ARG A 266 -5.43 -1.73 -9.59
N LYS A 267 -4.57 -1.57 -10.61
CA LYS A 267 -4.91 -1.96 -11.98
C LYS A 267 -5.31 -3.44 -12.03
N GLY A 268 -6.42 -3.72 -12.69
CA GLY A 268 -7.00 -5.06 -12.78
C GLY A 268 -7.62 -5.57 -11.49
N GLU A 269 -7.81 -4.73 -10.47
CA GLU A 269 -8.52 -5.03 -9.23
C GLU A 269 -8.16 -6.39 -8.57
N PRO A 270 -6.87 -6.76 -8.42
CA PRO A 270 -6.51 -7.98 -7.70
C PRO A 270 -6.90 -7.88 -6.21
N PRO A 271 -7.32 -8.98 -5.55
CA PRO A 271 -7.66 -8.99 -4.13
C PRO A 271 -6.42 -8.70 -3.26
N ILE A 272 -6.27 -7.45 -2.83
CA ILE A 272 -5.16 -7.01 -2.00
C ILE A 272 -5.71 -6.30 -0.77
N VAL A 273 -5.45 -6.90 0.38
CA VAL A 273 -5.77 -6.36 1.70
C VAL A 273 -4.47 -5.98 2.40
N ILE A 274 -4.41 -4.78 2.96
CA ILE A 274 -3.28 -4.26 3.70
C ILE A 274 -3.59 -4.24 5.19
N SER A 275 -2.56 -4.48 5.99
CA SER A 275 -2.55 -4.31 7.44
C SER A 275 -1.20 -3.75 7.88
N LEU A 276 -1.08 -3.44 9.17
CA LEU A 276 0.24 -3.33 9.79
C LEU A 276 0.89 -4.72 9.95
N PRO A 277 2.23 -4.80 10.07
CA PRO A 277 2.95 -6.06 10.32
C PRO A 277 2.35 -6.86 11.48
N ASN A 278 2.37 -8.20 11.35
CA ASN A 278 1.76 -9.15 12.31
C ASN A 278 0.33 -8.79 12.75
N PHE A 279 -0.42 -8.09 11.88
CA PHE A 279 -1.76 -7.59 12.17
C PHE A 279 -1.85 -6.71 13.43
N LEU A 280 -0.82 -5.86 13.65
CA LEU A 280 -0.87 -4.86 14.72
C LEU A 280 -2.15 -4.01 14.61
N PHE A 281 -2.83 -3.85 15.74
CA PHE A 281 -4.13 -3.17 15.90
C PHE A 281 -5.34 -3.80 15.20
N ALA A 282 -5.19 -4.94 14.54
CA ALA A 282 -6.32 -5.68 14.00
C ALA A 282 -7.11 -6.43 15.07
N ASP A 283 -8.35 -6.79 14.74
CA ASP A 283 -9.18 -7.66 15.57
C ASP A 283 -8.54 -9.04 15.76
N ASP A 284 -8.78 -9.66 16.92
CA ASP A 284 -8.13 -10.93 17.27
C ASP A 284 -8.50 -12.07 16.30
N GLN A 285 -9.72 -12.08 15.74
CA GLN A 285 -10.12 -13.04 14.71
C GLN A 285 -9.21 -13.01 13.46
N VAL A 286 -8.64 -11.84 13.13
CA VAL A 286 -7.70 -11.70 12.01
C VAL A 286 -6.36 -12.32 12.38
N LYS A 287 -5.86 -12.03 13.60
CA LYS A 287 -4.60 -12.60 14.11
C LYS A 287 -4.67 -14.12 14.24
N GLU A 288 -5.81 -14.64 14.66
CA GLU A 288 -6.05 -16.07 14.86
C GLU A 288 -6.27 -16.81 13.53
N SER A 289 -6.60 -16.11 12.44
CA SER A 289 -6.82 -16.72 11.12
C SER A 289 -5.54 -17.26 10.46
N VAL A 290 -4.35 -16.85 10.94
CA VAL A 290 -3.06 -17.23 10.36
C VAL A 290 -2.16 -17.88 11.40
N ILE A 291 -1.86 -19.16 11.20
CA ILE A 291 -0.94 -19.90 12.06
C ILE A 291 0.51 -19.47 11.79
N GLY A 292 1.27 -19.21 12.85
CA GLY A 292 2.72 -18.95 12.79
C GLY A 292 3.11 -17.48 12.62
N LEU A 293 2.20 -16.55 12.94
CA LEU A 293 2.55 -15.15 13.16
C LEU A 293 3.33 -14.97 14.46
N ASN A 294 4.19 -13.96 14.50
CA ASN A 294 4.76 -13.50 15.76
C ASN A 294 3.69 -12.73 16.56
N ALA A 295 3.89 -12.60 17.87
CA ALA A 295 3.04 -11.74 18.68
C ALA A 295 3.15 -10.30 18.18
N SER A 296 2.01 -9.65 17.93
CA SER A 296 1.97 -8.26 17.47
C SER A 296 2.49 -7.32 18.57
N SER A 297 3.39 -6.40 18.24
CA SER A 297 3.91 -5.41 19.19
C SER A 297 4.11 -4.04 18.54
N VAL A 298 3.76 -2.99 19.29
CA VAL A 298 4.01 -1.59 18.89
C VAL A 298 5.51 -1.31 18.75
N ASP A 299 6.38 -2.04 19.45
CA ASP A 299 7.83 -1.79 19.40
C ASP A 299 8.48 -2.21 18.07
N HIS A 300 7.88 -3.14 17.33
CA HIS A 300 8.46 -3.66 16.08
C HIS A 300 7.51 -3.67 14.87
N ASP A 301 6.20 -3.56 15.09
CA ASP A 301 5.19 -3.57 14.01
C ASP A 301 4.55 -2.20 13.76
N ASP A 302 4.89 -1.17 14.53
CA ASP A 302 4.35 0.18 14.35
C ASP A 302 5.15 0.98 13.31
N ILE A 303 4.51 2.00 12.74
CA ILE A 303 5.15 2.96 11.85
C ILE A 303 5.36 4.25 12.64
N GLU A 304 6.63 4.63 12.79
CA GLU A 304 7.01 5.84 13.51
C GLU A 304 7.64 6.89 12.60
N MET A 305 7.44 8.15 12.98
CA MET A 305 8.07 9.31 12.39
C MET A 305 8.69 10.15 13.50
N ILE A 306 9.99 10.40 13.43
CA ILE A 306 10.70 11.26 14.38
C ILE A 306 10.97 12.59 13.69
N LEU A 307 10.32 13.65 14.16
CA LEU A 307 10.41 14.99 13.59
C LEU A 307 11.03 15.97 14.58
N GLU A 308 11.95 16.79 14.08
CA GLU A 308 12.40 17.97 14.81
C GLU A 308 11.32 19.06 14.65
N PRO A 309 10.74 19.58 15.75
CA PRO A 309 9.53 20.39 15.69
C PRO A 309 9.75 21.84 15.21
N ALA A 310 10.96 22.38 15.33
CA ALA A 310 11.23 23.81 15.13
C ALA A 310 12.07 24.12 13.88
N CYS A 311 12.18 23.19 12.93
CA CYS A 311 13.12 23.31 11.82
C CYS A 311 12.85 24.59 11.01
N PHE A 312 13.76 25.55 11.11
CA PHE A 312 13.78 26.74 10.28
C PHE A 312 14.25 26.34 8.88
N ILE A 313 13.52 26.76 7.84
CA ILE A 313 13.86 26.57 6.43
C ILE A 313 14.37 27.88 5.87
#